data_AF-A0A656GK72-F1
#
_entry.id   AF-A0A656GK72-F1
#
_cell.length_a   1.000
_cell.length_b   1.000
_cell.length_c   1.000
_cell.angle_alpha   90.00
_cell.angle_beta   90.00
_cell.angle_gamma   90.00
#
_symmetry.space_group_name_H-M   'P 1'
#
loop_
_entity.id
_entity.type
_entity.pdbx_description
1 polymer ?
#
loop_
_entity_poly.entity_id
_entity_poly.type
_entity_poly.pdbx_seq_one_letter_code
_entity_poly.pdbx_strand_id
1 'polypeptide(L)'
;AGGAYVPLDPDYPIERLAYMLQDSGVELLLTQSHLLGDLPSADGVCTVAMDMLHLDSWPVSAPGLHLSGDNLAYVIYTSGSTGQPKGVGNTHAALAERLQWMQDTYGLDESDVLMQKAPISF
;
A
#
# COMPACT_ATOMS: atom_id res chain seq x y z
N ALA A 1 -3.92 11.70 -2.85
CA ALA A 1 -2.95 11.98 -1.78
C ALA A 1 -1.57 11.56 -2.28
N GLY A 2 -0.50 12.27 -1.94
CA GLY A 2 0.86 12.01 -2.44
C GLY A 2 1.72 11.08 -1.56
N GLY A 3 1.07 10.20 -0.79
CA GLY A 3 1.75 9.30 0.14
C GLY A 3 2.07 7.94 -0.50
N ALA A 4 2.89 7.15 0.21
CA ALA A 4 3.18 5.76 -0.12
C ALA A 4 2.28 4.82 0.68
N TYR A 5 1.89 3.68 0.10
CA TYR A 5 1.14 2.66 0.83
C TYR A 5 2.04 1.59 1.43
N VAL A 6 1.63 1.04 2.58
CA VAL A 6 2.23 -0.11 3.25
C VAL A 6 1.16 -1.20 3.31
N PRO A 7 1.28 -2.29 2.54
CA PRO A 7 0.31 -3.37 2.60
C PRO A 7 0.46 -4.14 3.91
N LEU A 8 -0.67 -4.37 4.58
CA LEU A 8 -0.78 -5.18 5.79
C LEU A 8 -1.66 -6.39 5.49
N ASP A 9 -1.14 -7.58 5.78
CA ASP A 9 -1.91 -8.81 5.69
C ASP A 9 -2.63 -9.03 7.04
N PRO A 10 -3.97 -9.02 7.08
CA PRO A 10 -4.72 -9.18 8.33
C PRO A 10 -4.48 -10.54 9.00
N ASP A 11 -4.01 -11.55 8.26
CA ASP A 11 -3.68 -12.87 8.83
C ASP A 11 -2.33 -12.87 9.59
N TYR A 12 -1.59 -11.75 9.56
CA TYR A 12 -0.37 -11.63 10.37
C TYR A 12 -0.67 -11.51 11.86
N PRO A 13 0.23 -12.02 12.73
CA PRO A 13 0.11 -11.82 14.17
C PRO A 13 -0.02 -10.34 14.52
N ILE A 14 -0.88 -10.02 15.48
CA ILE A 14 -1.16 -8.63 15.91
C ILE A 14 0.10 -7.84 16.28
N GLU A 15 1.09 -8.50 16.90
CA GLU A 15 2.38 -7.91 17.27
C GLU A 15 3.19 -7.48 16.04
N ARG A 16 3.10 -8.25 14.95
CA ARG A 16 3.77 -7.93 13.68
C ARG A 16 3.09 -6.75 13.01
N LEU A 17 1.76 -6.71 13.01
CA LEU A 17 0.99 -5.57 12.47
C LEU A 17 1.30 -4.29 13.26
N ALA A 18 1.34 -4.37 14.59
CA ALA A 18 1.66 -3.24 15.46
C ALA A 18 3.08 -2.71 15.19
N TYR A 19 4.05 -3.61 15.05
CA TYR A 19 5.42 -3.25 14.66
C TYR A 19 5.45 -2.53 13.30
N MET A 20 4.77 -3.06 12.28
CA MET A 20 4.78 -2.46 10.94
C MET A 20 4.13 -1.07 10.94
N LEU A 21 3.03 -0.86 11.69
CA LEU A 21 2.40 0.46 11.84
C LEU A 21 3.36 1.46 12.51
N GLN A 22 4.03 1.03 13.58
CA GLN A 22 4.97 1.88 14.31
C GLN A 22 6.23 2.22 13.48
N ASP A 23 6.87 1.22 12.87
CA ASP A 23 8.11 1.38 12.11
C ASP A 23 7.90 2.18 10.82
N SER A 24 6.75 2.02 10.15
CA SER A 24 6.46 2.76 8.92
C SER A 24 6.10 4.22 9.14
N GLY A 25 5.70 4.62 10.36
CA GLY A 25 5.25 5.97 10.66
C GLY A 25 3.98 6.38 9.90
N VAL A 26 3.13 5.42 9.52
CA VAL A 26 1.86 5.72 8.85
C VAL A 26 0.94 6.52 9.76
N GLU A 27 0.26 7.52 9.21
CA GLU A 27 -0.71 8.33 9.94
C GLU A 27 -2.17 7.94 9.62
N LEU A 28 -2.37 7.14 8.57
CA LEU A 28 -3.68 6.73 8.07
C LEU A 28 -3.68 5.23 7.77
N LEU A 29 -4.60 4.50 8.41
CA LEU A 29 -4.88 3.09 8.15
C LEU A 29 -6.21 2.98 7.40
N LEU A 30 -6.14 2.57 6.13
CA LEU A 30 -7.30 2.20 5.35
C LEU A 30 -7.60 0.71 5.55
N THR A 31 -8.83 0.40 5.96
CA THR A 31 -9.26 -0.97 6.27
C THR A 31 -10.72 -1.22 5.89
N GLN A 32 -11.26 -2.37 6.25
CA GLN A 32 -12.68 -2.71 6.15
C GLN A 32 -13.29 -2.83 7.54
N SER A 33 -14.58 -2.55 7.67
CA SER A 33 -15.30 -2.50 8.95
C SER A 33 -15.19 -3.82 9.75
N HIS A 34 -15.19 -4.95 9.05
CA HIS A 34 -15.10 -6.27 9.68
C HIS A 34 -13.73 -6.57 10.32
N LEU A 35 -12.67 -5.84 9.95
CA LEU A 35 -11.31 -6.01 10.49
C LEU A 35 -11.03 -5.09 11.68
N LEU A 36 -11.90 -4.12 11.98
CA LEU A 36 -11.65 -3.11 13.01
C LEU A 36 -11.39 -3.70 14.40
N GLY A 37 -11.98 -4.86 14.70
CA GLY A 37 -11.80 -5.56 15.98
C GLY A 37 -10.48 -6.34 16.10
N ASP A 38 -9.86 -6.69 14.98
CA ASP A 38 -8.69 -7.57 14.92
C ASP A 38 -7.38 -6.81 14.66
N LEU A 39 -7.48 -5.53 14.31
CA LEU A 39 -6.33 -4.67 14.03
C LEU A 39 -5.78 -4.05 15.31
N PRO A 40 -4.44 -3.92 15.43
CA PRO A 40 -3.83 -3.25 16.56
C PRO A 40 -4.22 -1.77 16.56
N SER A 41 -4.52 -1.24 17.75
CA SER A 41 -4.58 0.21 17.95
C SER A 41 -3.16 0.77 17.97
N ALA A 42 -2.91 1.82 17.19
CA ALA A 42 -1.64 2.53 17.16
C ALA A 42 -1.91 4.03 17.40
N ASP A 43 -1.22 4.59 18.39
CA ASP A 43 -1.37 6.00 18.74
C ASP A 43 -1.01 6.90 17.55
N GLY A 44 -1.88 7.87 17.25
CA GLY A 44 -1.68 8.81 16.14
C GLY A 44 -2.06 8.28 14.76
N VAL A 45 -2.49 7.01 14.64
CA VAL A 45 -2.97 6.45 13.37
C VAL A 45 -4.48 6.65 13.24
N CYS A 46 -4.91 7.42 12.23
CA CYS A 46 -6.31 7.56 11.89
C CYS A 46 -6.77 6.32 11.12
N THR A 47 -7.75 5.57 11.65
CA THR A 47 -8.29 4.40 10.96
C THR A 47 -9.58 4.74 10.23
N VAL A 48 -9.65 4.40 8.94
CA VAL A 48 -10.81 4.61 8.08
C VAL A 48 -11.25 3.27 7.49
N ALA A 49 -12.48 2.86 7.80
CA ALA A 49 -13.14 1.73 7.16
C ALA A 49 -13.74 2.18 5.82
N MET A 50 -13.15 1.73 4.72
CA MET A 50 -13.48 2.20 3.36
C MET A 50 -14.90 1.81 2.94
N ASP A 51 -15.37 0.64 3.38
CA ASP A 51 -16.71 0.11 3.11
C ASP A 51 -17.83 0.85 3.83
N MET A 52 -17.50 1.78 4.75
CA MET A 52 -18.46 2.67 5.41
C MET A 52 -18.47 4.09 4.83
N LEU A 53 -17.66 4.37 3.80
CA LEU A 53 -17.58 5.71 3.22
C LEU A 53 -18.70 5.97 2.22
N HIS A 54 -19.38 7.11 2.37
CA HIS A 54 -20.31 7.64 1.36
C HIS A 54 -19.58 8.66 0.48
N LEU A 55 -19.20 8.24 -0.72
CA LEU A 55 -18.34 9.03 -1.63
C LEU A 55 -19.10 9.68 -2.79
N ASP A 56 -20.42 9.55 -2.86
CA ASP A 56 -21.23 10.00 -4.02
C ASP A 56 -21.11 11.50 -4.32
N SER A 57 -20.80 12.31 -3.32
CA SER A 57 -20.62 13.77 -3.44
C SER A 57 -19.16 14.20 -3.60
N TRP A 58 -18.21 13.27 -3.63
CA TRP A 58 -16.79 13.58 -3.71
C TRP A 58 -16.35 13.87 -5.16
N PRO A 59 -15.34 14.74 -5.34
CA PRO A 59 -14.77 14.99 -6.66
C PRO A 59 -14.21 13.70 -7.28
N VAL A 60 -14.56 13.45 -8.55
CA VAL A 60 -14.01 12.34 -9.36
C VAL A 60 -12.78 12.75 -10.17
N SER A 61 -12.45 14.04 -10.19
CA SER A 61 -11.24 14.53 -10.84
C SER A 61 -10.01 14.27 -9.97
N ALA A 62 -8.88 14.00 -10.63
CA ALA A 62 -7.62 13.87 -9.94
C ALA A 62 -7.30 15.15 -9.14
N PRO A 63 -6.81 15.03 -7.90
CA PRO A 63 -6.38 16.19 -7.13
C PRO A 63 -5.16 16.82 -7.82
N GLY A 64 -5.09 18.16 -7.85
CA GLY A 64 -3.99 18.92 -8.45
C GLY A 64 -2.69 18.86 -7.62
N LEU A 65 -2.18 17.67 -7.39
CA LEU A 65 -0.95 17.41 -6.65
C LEU A 65 0.25 17.36 -7.60
N HIS A 66 1.37 17.93 -7.17
CA HIS A 66 2.65 17.74 -7.83
C HIS A 66 3.43 16.66 -7.09
N LEU A 67 3.75 15.57 -7.77
CA LEU A 67 4.56 14.47 -7.26
C LEU A 67 5.89 14.41 -8.02
N SER A 68 6.97 14.11 -7.31
CA SER A 68 8.26 13.78 -7.88
C SER A 68 8.37 12.26 -8.09
N GLY A 69 9.10 11.84 -9.12
CA GLY A 69 9.47 10.44 -9.31
C GLY A 69 10.24 9.85 -8.13
N ASP A 70 10.92 10.68 -7.35
CA ASP A 70 11.67 10.27 -6.16
C ASP A 70 10.79 10.02 -4.93
N ASN A 71 9.50 10.39 -4.97
CA ASN A 71 8.58 10.05 -3.89
C ASN A 71 8.38 8.53 -3.84
N LEU A 72 8.26 8.00 -2.63
CA LEU A 72 7.89 6.60 -2.41
C LEU A 72 6.48 6.35 -2.97
N ALA A 73 6.34 5.29 -3.75
CA ALA A 73 5.06 4.76 -4.20
C ALA A 73 4.52 3.74 -3.19
N TYR A 74 5.39 2.86 -2.68
CA TYR A 74 5.02 1.85 -1.70
C TYR A 74 6.21 1.37 -0.86
N VAL A 75 5.92 0.75 0.28
CA VAL A 75 6.89 0.07 1.14
C VAL A 75 6.40 -1.35 1.42
N ILE A 76 7.20 -2.36 1.07
CA ILE A 76 6.90 -3.77 1.38
C ILE A 76 7.86 -4.27 2.45
N TYR A 77 7.32 -4.92 3.49
CA TYR A 77 8.14 -5.50 4.54
C TYR A 77 8.62 -6.90 4.18
N THR A 78 9.91 -7.14 4.39
CA THR A 78 10.54 -8.45 4.19
C THR A 78 11.06 -9.01 5.51
N SER A 79 11.29 -10.32 5.59
CA SER A 79 11.93 -10.92 6.76
C SER A 79 13.37 -10.40 6.90
N GLY A 80 13.67 -9.74 8.01
CA GLY A 80 15.03 -9.33 8.31
C GLY A 80 15.89 -10.49 8.80
N SER A 81 17.15 -10.51 8.40
CA SER A 81 18.16 -11.45 8.92
C SER A 81 18.37 -11.35 10.44
N THR A 82 17.99 -10.22 11.04
CA THR A 82 18.07 -9.91 12.47
C THR A 82 16.78 -10.25 13.24
N GLY A 83 15.81 -10.92 12.59
CA GLY A 83 14.54 -11.34 13.19
C GLY A 83 13.42 -10.29 13.10
N GLN A 84 13.74 -9.00 13.02
CA GLN A 84 12.75 -7.95 12.81
C GLN A 84 12.52 -7.66 11.31
N PRO A 85 11.26 -7.54 10.86
CA PRO A 85 10.94 -7.17 9.49
C PRO A 85 11.55 -5.82 9.08
N LYS A 86 11.94 -5.68 7.80
CA LYS A 86 12.49 -4.44 7.24
C LYS A 86 11.61 -3.92 6.12
N GLY A 87 11.21 -2.65 6.19
CA GLY A 87 10.48 -1.97 5.12
C GLY A 87 11.39 -1.62 3.93
N VAL A 88 11.03 -2.11 2.73
CA VAL A 88 11.71 -1.79 1.48
C VAL A 88 10.90 -0.75 0.72
N GLY A 89 11.39 0.48 0.67
CA GLY A 89 10.76 1.58 -0.07
C GLY A 89 11.05 1.53 -1.56
N ASN A 90 10.01 1.66 -2.38
CA ASN A 90 10.09 1.74 -3.83
C ASN A 90 9.53 3.09 -4.29
N THR A 91 10.27 3.79 -5.15
CA THR A 91 9.87 5.11 -5.67
C THR A 91 8.95 4.99 -6.87
N HIS A 92 8.22 6.07 -7.17
CA HIS A 92 7.41 6.16 -8.38
C HIS A 92 8.26 5.97 -9.65
N ALA A 93 9.46 6.55 -9.71
CA ALA A 93 10.37 6.41 -10.84
C ALA A 93 10.79 4.96 -11.05
N ALA A 94 11.22 4.26 -9.98
CA ALA A 94 11.63 2.86 -10.08
C ALA A 94 10.48 1.95 -10.55
N LEU A 95 9.26 2.19 -10.04
CA LEU A 95 8.06 1.47 -10.48
C LEU A 95 7.74 1.75 -11.96
N ALA A 96 7.78 3.03 -12.38
CA ALA A 96 7.49 3.41 -13.75
C ALA A 96 8.47 2.78 -14.75
N GLU A 97 9.76 2.76 -14.45
CA GLU A 97 10.78 2.09 -15.27
C GLU A 97 10.51 0.58 -15.38
N ARG A 98 10.15 -0.08 -14.25
CA ARG A 98 9.82 -1.51 -14.23
C ARG A 98 8.61 -1.85 -15.10
N LEU A 99 7.59 -0.98 -15.10
CA LEU A 99 6.36 -1.17 -15.89
C LEU A 99 6.60 -0.87 -17.38
N GLN A 100 7.36 0.17 -17.72
CA GLN A 100 7.75 0.48 -19.11
C GLN A 100 8.52 -0.69 -19.72
N TRP A 101 9.51 -1.22 -19.00
CA TRP A 101 10.23 -2.41 -19.46
C TRP A 101 9.32 -3.63 -19.68
N MET A 102 8.32 -3.86 -18.80
CA MET A 102 7.36 -4.96 -19.01
C MET A 102 6.55 -4.75 -20.28
N GLN A 103 6.06 -3.53 -20.48
CA GLN A 103 5.24 -3.21 -21.64
C GLN A 103 6.05 -3.41 -22.92
N ASP A 104 7.29 -2.96 -22.97
CA ASP A 104 8.17 -3.10 -24.13
C ASP A 104 8.56 -4.57 -24.39
N THR A 105 8.72 -5.37 -23.33
CA THR A 105 9.17 -6.76 -23.44
C THR A 105 8.03 -7.72 -23.78
N TYR A 106 6.88 -7.55 -23.12
CA TYR A 106 5.75 -8.48 -23.21
C TYR A 106 4.67 -8.01 -24.17
N GLY A 107 4.61 -6.72 -24.50
CA GLY A 107 3.71 -6.17 -25.51
C GLY A 107 2.24 -6.34 -25.15
N LEU A 108 1.89 -6.27 -23.87
CA LEU A 108 0.51 -6.47 -23.40
C LEU A 108 -0.43 -5.45 -24.03
N ASP A 109 -1.60 -5.89 -24.46
CA ASP A 109 -2.64 -5.04 -25.05
C ASP A 109 -4.01 -5.24 -24.40
N GLU A 110 -5.03 -4.54 -24.90
CA GLU A 110 -6.38 -4.59 -24.35
C GLU A 110 -7.09 -5.96 -24.49
N SER A 111 -6.54 -6.88 -25.29
CA SER A 111 -7.05 -8.24 -25.46
C SER A 111 -6.51 -9.21 -24.40
N ASP A 112 -5.45 -8.83 -23.68
CA ASP A 112 -4.87 -9.62 -22.61
C ASP A 112 -5.71 -9.58 -21.33
N VAL A 113 -5.72 -10.71 -20.61
CA VAL A 113 -6.36 -10.82 -19.29
C VAL A 113 -5.31 -11.18 -18.26
N LEU A 114 -5.08 -10.26 -17.32
CA LEU A 114 -4.17 -10.45 -16.20
C LEU A 114 -4.89 -11.02 -14.98
N MET A 115 -4.29 -12.03 -14.36
CA MET A 115 -4.75 -12.56 -13.07
C MET A 115 -3.98 -11.89 -11.93
N GLN A 116 -4.67 -11.13 -11.08
CA GLN A 116 -4.12 -10.75 -9.79
C GLN A 116 -4.17 -11.97 -8.87
N LYS A 117 -3.03 -12.67 -8.75
CA LYS A 117 -2.88 -13.86 -7.91
C LYS A 117 -2.04 -13.60 -6.66
N ALA A 118 -0.98 -12.79 -6.80
CA ALA A 118 -0.05 -12.53 -5.70
C ALA A 118 -0.73 -11.68 -4.62
N PRO A 119 -0.58 -12.01 -3.31
CA PRO A 119 -1.09 -11.16 -2.24
C PRO A 119 -0.48 -9.76 -2.33
N ILE A 120 -1.20 -8.76 -1.84
CA ILE A 120 -0.81 -7.34 -1.95
C ILE A 120 0.49 -7.01 -1.17
N SER A 121 0.92 -7.90 -0.28
CA SER A 121 2.15 -7.80 0.51
C SER A 121 3.41 -8.31 -0.20
N PHE A 122 3.32 -8.72 -1.48
CA PHE A 122 4.43 -9.27 -2.28
C PHE A 122 4.72 -8.46 -3.55
#